data_AF-A0A7X6P142-F1
#
_entry.id   AF-A0A7X6P142-F1
#
_cell.length_a   1.000
_cell.length_b   1.000
_cell.length_c   1.000
_cell.angle_alpha   90.00
_cell.angle_beta   90.00
_cell.angle_gamma   90.00
#
_symmetry.space_group_name_H-M   'P 1'
#
loop_
_entity.id
_entity.type
_entity.pdbx_description
1 polymer ?
#
loop_
_entity_poly.entity_id
_entity_poly.type
_entity_poly.pdbx_seq_one_letter_code
_entity_poly.pdbx_strand_id
1 'polypeptide(L)'
;HRRVPTRKVNDVIRRAQQAQPGPHGVRVLYATQGAIDPPTFTLFANKAIPPHYVRYLERMLREEFDLGATPIKMRIRKRTD
;
A
#
# COMPACT_ATOMS: atom_id res chain seq x y z
N HIS A 1 3.40 3.33 -17.93
CA HIS A 1 3.52 2.27 -16.91
C HIS A 1 4.93 2.28 -16.30
N ARG A 2 5.07 2.74 -15.04
CA ARG A 2 6.37 2.92 -14.37
C ARG A 2 6.49 1.97 -13.20
N ARG A 3 7.64 1.30 -13.08
CA ARG A 3 8.03 0.56 -11.87
C ARG A 3 8.48 1.56 -10.81
N VAL A 4 7.85 1.50 -9.65
CA VAL A 4 8.18 2.25 -8.44
C VAL A 4 9.14 1.40 -7.60
N PRO A 5 10.31 1.93 -7.22
CA PRO A 5 11.23 1.24 -6.33
C PRO A 5 10.55 0.90 -5.00
N THR A 6 10.76 -0.32 -4.50
CA THR A 6 10.22 -0.81 -3.22
C THR A 6 10.49 0.17 -2.08
N ARG A 7 11.67 0.78 -2.00
CA ARG A 7 11.99 1.78 -0.97
C ARG A 7 10.99 2.93 -0.94
N LYS A 8 10.69 3.52 -2.12
CA LYS A 8 9.72 4.63 -2.22
C LYS A 8 8.32 4.21 -1.79
N VAL A 9 7.88 3.00 -2.17
CA VAL A 9 6.59 2.47 -1.73
C VAL A 9 6.54 2.38 -0.20
N ASN A 10 7.59 1.87 0.43
CA ASN A 10 7.65 1.75 1.89
C ASN A 10 7.73 3.12 2.60
N ASP A 11 8.40 4.10 2.01
CA ASP A 11 8.43 5.47 2.56
C ASP A 11 7.04 6.12 2.59
N VAL A 12 6.24 5.93 1.53
CA VAL A 12 4.84 6.39 1.48
C VAL A 12 4.00 5.69 2.53
N ILE A 13 4.07 4.35 2.58
CA ILE A 13 3.29 3.55 3.54
C ILE A 13 3.65 3.92 4.97
N ARG A 14 4.94 4.13 5.27
CA ARG A 14 5.39 4.56 6.60
C ARG A 14 4.81 5.93 6.96
N ARG A 15 4.90 6.93 6.06
CA ARG A 15 4.32 8.26 6.29
C ARG A 15 2.79 8.21 6.46
N ALA A 16 2.10 7.41 5.64
CA ALA A 16 0.66 7.23 5.76
C ALA A 16 0.26 6.63 7.11
N GLN A 17 0.99 5.60 7.59
CA GLN A 17 0.73 5.00 8.91
C GLN A 17 1.08 5.93 10.08
N GLN A 18 2.05 6.83 9.91
CA GLN A 18 2.38 7.86 10.90
C GLN A 18 1.29 8.92 10.98
N ALA A 19 0.77 9.36 9.83
CA ALA A 19 -0.30 10.35 9.77
C ALA A 19 -1.65 9.78 10.23
N GLN A 20 -1.95 8.53 9.86
CA GLN A 20 -3.17 7.84 10.26
C GLN A 20 -2.84 6.38 10.62
N PRO A 21 -2.71 6.07 11.92
CA PRO A 21 -2.49 4.70 12.39
C PRO A 21 -3.59 3.73 11.94
N GLY A 22 -3.21 2.48 11.70
CA GLY A 22 -4.16 1.44 11.32
C GLY A 22 -5.12 1.09 12.47
N PRO A 23 -6.41 0.84 12.19
CA PRO A 23 -7.39 0.48 13.21
C PRO A 23 -6.99 -0.83 13.91
N HIS A 24 -7.26 -0.95 15.21
CA HIS A 24 -6.98 -2.15 16.00
C HIS A 24 -5.51 -2.64 15.97
N GLY A 25 -4.57 -1.72 15.77
CA GLY A 25 -3.13 -2.01 15.74
C GLY A 25 -2.69 -2.75 14.46
N VAL A 26 -3.44 -2.62 13.37
CA VAL A 26 -3.02 -3.07 12.04
C VAL A 26 -1.79 -2.27 11.60
N ARG A 27 -0.77 -2.98 11.12
CA ARG A 27 0.47 -2.42 10.58
C ARG A 27 0.84 -3.14 9.30
N VAL A 28 1.06 -2.37 8.25
CA VAL A 28 1.80 -2.79 7.06
C VAL A 28 3.28 -2.79 7.41
N LEU A 29 3.87 -3.97 7.38
CA LEU A 29 5.26 -4.25 7.72
C LEU A 29 6.18 -3.83 6.58
N TYR A 30 5.80 -4.17 5.35
CA TYR A 30 6.41 -3.67 4.14
C TYR A 30 5.45 -3.83 2.95
N ALA A 31 5.76 -3.14 1.86
CA ALA A 31 4.99 -3.15 0.62
C ALA A 31 5.89 -3.14 -0.61
N THR A 32 5.42 -3.73 -1.70
CA THR A 32 6.13 -3.75 -3.00
C THR A 32 5.16 -3.51 -4.16
N GLN A 33 5.68 -3.05 -5.30
CA GLN A 33 4.94 -3.06 -6.56
C GLN A 33 5.30 -4.33 -7.36
N GLY A 34 4.33 -5.24 -7.49
CA GLY A 34 4.52 -6.53 -8.15
C GLY A 34 4.33 -6.49 -9.66
N ALA A 35 3.39 -5.68 -10.14
CA ALA A 35 3.10 -5.50 -11.57
C ALA A 35 2.92 -4.02 -11.92
N ILE A 36 3.24 -3.66 -13.16
CA ILE A 36 3.20 -2.27 -13.66
C ILE A 36 1.98 -1.96 -14.53
N ASP A 37 1.34 -3.00 -15.07
CA ASP A 37 0.15 -2.85 -15.91
C ASP A 37 -0.86 -3.99 -15.62
N PRO A 38 -1.91 -3.72 -14.82
CA PRO A 38 -2.12 -2.49 -14.03
C PRO A 38 -1.14 -2.39 -12.84
N PRO A 39 -0.85 -1.18 -12.34
CA PRO A 39 -0.08 -0.99 -11.12
C PRO A 39 -0.65 -1.82 -9.97
N THR A 40 0.12 -2.78 -9.49
CA THR A 40 -0.30 -3.72 -8.45
C THR A 40 0.62 -3.62 -7.25
N PHE A 41 0.09 -3.19 -6.11
CA PHE A 41 0.83 -3.11 -4.85
C PHE A 41 0.44 -4.29 -3.96
N THR A 42 1.45 -4.97 -3.41
CA THR A 42 1.24 -6.02 -2.41
C THR A 42 1.68 -5.50 -1.05
N LEU A 43 0.76 -5.49 -0.09
CA LEU A 43 1.00 -5.08 1.29
C LEU A 43 1.14 -6.33 2.16
N PHE A 44 2.24 -6.42 2.90
CA PHE A 44 2.46 -7.44 3.90
C PHE A 44 2.16 -6.86 5.28
N ALA A 45 1.13 -7.39 5.95
CA ALA A 45 0.64 -6.83 7.20
C ALA A 45 0.62 -7.85 8.34
N ASN A 46 0.70 -7.37 9.57
CA ASN A 46 0.60 -8.20 10.78
C ASN A 46 -0.80 -8.79 10.99
N LYS A 47 -1.84 -8.15 10.45
CA LYS A 47 -3.26 -8.47 10.64
C LYS A 47 -4.02 -8.21 9.35
N ALA A 48 -5.27 -8.67 9.30
CA ALA A 48 -6.18 -8.31 8.22
C ALA A 48 -6.41 -6.79 8.23
N ILE A 49 -6.33 -6.18 7.05
CA ILE A 49 -6.52 -4.74 6.90
C ILE A 49 -7.98 -4.48 6.51
N PRO A 50 -8.74 -3.66 7.27
CA PRO A 50 -10.11 -3.33 6.90
C PRO A 50 -10.20 -2.59 5.56
N PRO A 51 -11.26 -2.79 4.76
CA PRO A 51 -11.38 -2.21 3.42
C PRO A 51 -11.23 -0.67 3.36
N HIS A 52 -11.72 0.04 4.39
CA HIS A 52 -11.59 1.49 4.45
C HIS A 52 -10.13 1.94 4.59
N TYR A 53 -9.30 1.20 5.34
CA TYR A 53 -7.89 1.52 5.51
C TYR A 53 -7.08 1.14 4.27
N VAL A 54 -7.49 0.07 3.55
CA VAL A 54 -6.92 -0.27 2.25
C VAL A 54 -7.15 0.87 1.24
N ARG A 55 -8.37 1.41 1.17
CA ARG A 55 -8.70 2.56 0.31
C ARG A 55 -7.88 3.80 0.68
N TYR A 56 -7.66 4.05 1.96
CA TYR A 56 -6.79 5.13 2.43
C TYR A 56 -5.36 4.94 1.91
N LEU A 57 -4.76 3.77 2.11
CA LEU A 57 -3.39 3.49 1.64
C LEU A 57 -3.28 3.52 0.11
N GLU A 58 -4.29 3.03 -0.61
CA GLU A 58 -4.36 3.14 -2.06
C GLU A 58 -4.34 4.61 -2.52
N ARG A 59 -5.15 5.46 -1.88
CA ARG A 59 -5.20 6.89 -2.20
C ARG A 59 -3.84 7.56 -1.97
N MET A 60 -3.17 7.26 -0.86
CA MET A 60 -1.83 7.80 -0.60
C MET A 60 -0.79 7.39 -1.66
N LEU A 61 -0.84 6.12 -2.12
CA LEU A 61 0.03 5.64 -3.19
C LEU A 61 -0.31 6.29 -4.55
N ARG A 62 -1.60 6.52 -4.82
CA ARG A 62 -2.08 7.19 -6.03
C ARG A 62 -1.59 8.63 -6.10
N GLU A 63 -1.76 9.37 -5.01
CA GLU A 63 -1.37 10.77 -4.89
C GLU A 63 0.16 10.93 -4.96
N GLU A 64 0.95 10.09 -4.29
CA GLU A 64 2.42 10.21 -4.33
C GLU A 64 3.01 9.90 -5.72
N PHE A 65 2.46 8.91 -6.42
CA PHE A 65 3.04 8.43 -7.67
C PHE A 65 2.30 8.93 -8.92
N ASP A 66 1.44 9.94 -8.78
CA ASP A 66 0.65 10.56 -9.84
C ASP A 66 -0.06 9.53 -10.74
N LEU A 67 -0.65 8.50 -10.12
CA LEU A 67 -1.27 7.38 -10.85
C LEU A 67 -2.65 7.71 -11.45
N GLY A 68 -3.06 8.98 -11.39
CA GLY A 68 -4.24 9.53 -12.08
C GLY A 68 -5.49 8.65 -11.96
N ALA A 69 -6.16 8.41 -13.10
CA ALA A 69 -7.33 7.54 -13.20
C ALA A 69 -6.97 6.05 -13.44
N THR A 70 -5.69 5.67 -13.43
CA THR A 70 -5.29 4.28 -13.69
C THR A 70 -5.81 3.36 -12.57
N PRO A 71 -6.45 2.22 -12.91
CA PRO A 71 -6.85 1.25 -11.91
C PRO A 71 -5.64 0.74 -11.11
N ILE A 72 -5.70 0.83 -9.79
CA ILE A 72 -4.66 0.28 -8.90
C ILE A 72 -5.20 -1.02 -8.30
N LYS A 73 -4.39 -2.09 -8.35
CA LYS A 73 -4.72 -3.34 -7.67
C LYS A 73 -4.00 -3.42 -6.33
N MET A 74 -4.77 -3.51 -5.25
CA MET A 74 -4.24 -3.72 -3.90
C MET A 74 -4.35 -5.21 -3.53
N ARG A 75 -3.21 -5.84 -3.27
CA ARG A 75 -3.14 -7.21 -2.75
C ARG A 75 -2.68 -7.16 -1.30
N ILE A 76 -3.33 -7.92 -0.44
CA ILE A 76 -3.00 -7.96 0.98
C ILE A 76 -2.56 -9.38 1.32
N ARG A 77 -1.38 -9.49 1.93
CA ARG A 77 -0.86 -10.73 2.48
C ARG A 77 -0.69 -10.54 3.97
N LYS A 78 -1.37 -11.35 4.76
CA LYS A 78 -1.04 -11.46 6.18
C LYS A 78 0.31 -12.17 6.28
N ARG A 79 1.28 -11.59 6.97
CA ARG A 79 2.50 -12.30 7.31
C ARG A 79 2.12 -13.33 8.37
N THR A 80 2.11 -14.60 7.97
CA THR A 80 2.16 -15.71 8.90
C THR A 80 3.63 -15.85 9.29
N ASP A 81 3.94 -15.68 10.58
CA ASP A 81 5.25 -16.12 11.08
C ASP A 81 5.37 -17.65 10.96
#